data_AF-A0A836CH07-F1
#
_entry.id   AF-A0A836CH07-F1
#
_cell.length_a   1.000
_cell.length_b   1.000
_cell.length_c   1.000
_cell.angle_alpha   90.00
_cell.angle_beta   90.00
_cell.angle_gamma   90.00
#
_symmetry.space_group_name_H-M   'P 1'
#
loop_
_entity.id
_entity.type
_entity.pdbx_description
1 polymer ?
#
loop_
_entity_poly.entity_id
_entity_poly.type
_entity_poly.pdbx_seq_one_letter_code
_entity_poly.pdbx_strand_id
1 'polypeptide(L)' 'YRGVCVTREGKWRAVIYKERKQLYLGVFESEVDAAKAHDRAARQHFGDQAMVNF' A
#
# COMPACT_ATOMS: atom_id res chain seq x y z
N TYR A 1 -2.83 -7.28 4.37
CA TYR A 1 -1.49 -6.96 3.80
C TYR A 1 -0.85 -5.74 4.47
N ARG A 2 0.48 -5.57 4.38
CA ARG A 2 1.24 -4.41 4.88
C ARG A 2 0.79 -3.14 4.17
N GLY A 3 0.54 -2.08 4.94
CA GLY A 3 0.07 -0.80 4.41
C GLY A 3 -1.32 -0.85 3.78
N VAL A 4 -2.11 -1.90 4.02
CA VAL A 4 -3.50 -2.00 3.55
C VAL A 4 -4.45 -1.98 4.75
N CYS A 5 -5.49 -1.15 4.69
CA CYS A 5 -6.50 -1.04 5.74
C CYS A 5 -7.91 -0.96 5.14
N VAL A 6 -8.87 -1.66 5.72
CA VAL A 6 -10.28 -1.55 5.33
C VAL A 6 -10.88 -0.25 5.87
N THR A 7 -11.66 0.44 5.03
CA THR A 7 -12.42 1.64 5.40
C THR A 7 -13.81 1.24 5.92
N ARG A 8 -14.50 2.17 6.58
CA ARG A 8 -15.90 1.96 7.02
C ARG A 8 -16.87 1.66 5.87
N GLU A 9 -16.54 2.07 4.64
CA GLU A 9 -17.32 1.80 3.43
C GLU A 9 -17.08 0.38 2.87
N GLY A 10 -16.22 -0.43 3.51
CA GLY A 10 -15.85 -1.75 3.00
C GLY A 10 -14.81 -1.73 1.87
N LYS A 11 -14.20 -0.57 1.59
CA LYS A 11 -13.14 -0.44 0.58
C LYS A 11 -11.76 -0.60 1.21
N TRP A 12 -10.76 -0.89 0.39
CA TRP A 12 -9.39 -1.19 0.81
C TRP A 12 -8.46 -0.01 0.52
N ARG A 13 -8.04 0.68 1.56
CA ARG A 13 -7.07 1.77 1.48
C ARG A 13 -5.65 1.22 1.45
N ALA A 14 -4.83 1.71 0.53
CA ALA A 14 -3.39 1.47 0.51
C ALA A 14 -2.61 2.72 0.94
N VAL A 15 -1.63 2.54 1.82
CA VAL A 15 -0.75 3.58 2.35
C VAL A 15 0.68 3.04 2.41
N ILE A 16 1.68 3.91 2.24
CA ILE A 16 3.09 3.55 2.40
C ILE A 16 3.78 4.54 3.33
N TYR A 17 4.72 4.04 4.14
CA TYR A 17 5.50 4.88 5.04
C TYR A 17 6.88 5.10 4.44
N LYS A 18 7.17 6.33 4.01
CA LYS A 18 8.50 6.74 3.53
C LYS A 18 9.04 7.81 4.46
N GLU A 19 10.25 7.64 5.00
CA GLU A 19 10.93 8.65 5.83
C GLU A 19 10.04 9.20 6.97
N ARG A 20 9.32 8.30 7.67
CA ARG A 20 8.33 8.63 8.73
C ARG A 20 7.10 9.42 8.25
N LYS A 21 6.94 9.65 6.95
CA LYS A 21 5.74 10.22 6.35
C LYS A 21 4.87 9.11 5.78
N GLN A 22 3.58 9.19 6.06
CA GLN A 22 2.59 8.32 5.47
C GLN A 22 2.13 8.93 4.13
N LEU A 23 2.34 8.23 3.03
CA LEU A 23 1.79 8.55 1.73
C LEU A 23 0.55 7.70 1.47
N TYR A 24 -0.50 8.37 1.01
CA TYR A 24 -1.74 7.72 0.60
C TYR A 24 -1.62 7.30 -0.87
N LEU A 25 -1.82 6.02 -1.15
CA LEU A 25 -1.70 5.46 -2.49
C LEU A 25 -3.04 5.34 -3.21
N GLY A 26 -4.14 5.31 -2.45
CA GLY A 26 -5.48 5.20 -3.00
C GLY A 26 -6.41 4.33 -2.14
N VAL A 27 -7.65 4.21 -2.60
CA VAL A 27 -8.65 3.28 -2.09
C VAL A 27 -9.09 2.41 -3.26
N PHE A 28 -9.19 1.11 -3.01
CA PHE A 28 -9.45 0.05 -3.97
C PHE A 28 -10.64 -0.78 -3.51
N GLU A 29 -11.28 -1.49 -4.44
CA GLU A 29 -12.41 -2.37 -4.11
C GLU A 29 -11.96 -3.72 -3.56
N SER A 30 -10.74 -4.14 -3.87
CA SER A 30 -10.15 -5.41 -3.44
C SER A 30 -8.92 -5.20 -2.58
N GLU A 31 -8.77 -6.06 -1.57
CA GLU A 31 -7.58 -6.10 -0.71
C GLU A 31 -6.32 -6.37 -1.55
N VAL A 32 -6.44 -7.25 -2.54
CA VAL A 32 -5.33 -7.65 -3.42
C VAL A 32 -4.86 -6.48 -4.28
N ASP A 33 -5.78 -5.66 -4.79
CA ASP A 33 -5.42 -4.50 -5.61
C ASP A 33 -4.74 -3.41 -4.76
N ALA A 34 -5.21 -3.20 -3.53
CA ALA A 34 -4.57 -2.33 -2.58
C ALA A 34 -3.14 -2.80 -2.23
N ALA A 35 -2.96 -4.11 -2.01
CA ALA A 35 -1.65 -4.70 -1.73
C ALA A 35 -0.70 -4.59 -2.93
N LYS A 36 -1.17 -4.86 -4.14
CA LYS A 36 -0.37 -4.65 -5.38
C LYS A 36 0.02 -3.18 -5.55
N ALA A 37 -0.86 -2.24 -5.23
CA ALA A 37 -0.55 -0.81 -5.28
C ALA A 37 0.53 -0.44 -4.25
N HIS A 38 0.46 -1.00 -3.04
CA HIS A 38 1.50 -0.85 -2.03
C HIS A 38 2.84 -1.37 -2.53
N ASP A 39 2.88 -2.54 -3.15
CA ASP A 39 4.11 -3.17 -3.59
C ASP A 39 4.78 -2.41 -4.74
N ARG A 40 3.99 -1.89 -5.68
CA ARG A 40 4.49 -0.99 -6.74
C ARG A 40 5.11 0.26 -6.14
N ALA A 41 4.43 0.90 -5.18
CA ALA A 41 4.95 2.08 -4.51
C ALA A 41 6.20 1.75 -3.69
N ALA A 42 6.24 0.58 -3.05
CA ALA A 42 7.39 0.13 -2.29
C ALA A 42 8.61 -0.06 -3.19
N ARG A 43 8.46 -0.74 -4.34
CA ARG A 43 9.55 -0.89 -5.32
C ARG A 43 10.00 0.46 -5.88
N GLN A 44 9.08 1.38 -6.13
CA GLN A 44 9.43 2.73 -6.61
C GLN A 44 10.17 3.58 -5.56
N HIS A 45 9.86 3.43 -4.27
CA HIS A 45 10.43 4.26 -3.20
C HIS A 45 11.64 3.64 -2.50
N PHE A 46 11.73 2.31 -2.43
CA PHE A 46 12.77 1.57 -1.69
C PHE A 46 13.64 0.68 -2.59
N GLY A 47 13.35 0.60 -3.89
CA GLY A 47 14.13 -0.21 -4.84
C GLY A 47 14.20 -1.68 -4.43
N ASP A 48 15.39 -2.27 -4.47
CA ASP A 48 15.64 -3.68 -4.13
C ASP A 48 15.45 -4.01 -2.64
N GLN A 49 15.41 -3.00 -1.78
CA GLN A 49 15.12 -3.18 -0.35
C GLN A 49 13.62 -3.06 -0.04
N ALA A 50 12.78 -2.93 -1.07
CA ALA A 50 11.34 -2.84 -0.90
C ALA A 50 10.77 -4.13 -0.28
N MET A 51 10.27 -4.01 0.94
CA MET A 51 9.45 -5.06 1.54
C MET A 51 8.05 -5.03 0.91
N VAL A 52 7.85 -5.91 -0.07
CA VAL A 52 6.58 -6.13 -0.76
C VAL A 52 5.76 -7.21 -0.06
N ASN A 53 4.47 -7.20 -0.30
CA ASN A 53 3.50 -8.18 0.18
C ASN A 53 3.44 -9.45 -0.67
N PHE A 54 3.79 -9.33 -1.95
CA PHE A 54 3.88 -10.40 -2.94
C PHE A 54 5.32 -10.54 -3.47
#